data_AF-A0A817KR78-F1
#
_entry.id   AF-A0A817KR78-F1
#
_cell.length_a   1.000
_cell.length_b   1.000
_cell.length_c   1.000
_cell.angle_alpha   90.00
_cell.angle_beta   90.00
_cell.angle_gamma   90.00
#
_symmetry.space_group_name_H-M   'P 1'
#
loop_
_entity.id
_entity.type
_entity.pdbx_description
1 polymer ?
#
loop_
_entity_poly.entity_id
_entity_poly.type
_entity_poly.pdbx_seq_one_letter_code
_entity_poly.pdbx_strand_id
1 'polypeptide(L)'
;MYFSNSETRKSTVSSQTIVFEVELGSYSNNFVQSTITSFFLTDLDQCVTYIQSIDDEKILLITSGSKASHVLSRTASCHQIDSVFIFCMKKERHEHLLNEYSKIIGIYVELDDLCQSIKEQVDLVNRQIQTFSFFDQHEKSTAFLWFQLFNYAVGHLPRSQQAKQQMVRICKDYYRGNKIEIKLIEEFEKTYRSEYALLWYSKQSFIYKLINKALRTEDVDLLYIFRFFIGDLSTALQQEHEKILSSKGKILNVYRGTKLDKEEFENLKENQGKLISVNGYLSTSWRKSLAVHLAKKSTKRTDVIPVLFHIQCDIKHINRNIIFADISEFSEYRKEAEVLFDLNACFLIESIEKQESLNIIEMTLSNEGQKITEDFLELTKRETEELSVSIVVGRLLCDLGEYDKSKKYFEQLLNDSPKEDCAWVEFNIGRALSFKCEWSQAREYYNRAYDLMMKDKLARIKDSAWVLNNIGAILRNQKSTMKP
;
A
#
# COMPACT_ATOMS: atom_id res chain seq x y z
N MET A 1 -14.84 -22.11 12.91
CA MET A 1 -15.13 -22.13 11.46
C MET A 1 -13.80 -22.11 10.77
N TYR A 2 -13.45 -23.17 10.05
CA TYR A 2 -12.22 -23.21 9.26
C TYR A 2 -12.49 -22.46 7.97
N PHE A 3 -11.83 -21.31 7.78
CA PHE A 3 -11.80 -20.63 6.49
C PHE A 3 -10.69 -21.28 5.66
N SER A 4 -11.06 -21.78 4.47
CA SER A 4 -10.11 -22.27 3.48
C SER A 4 -9.49 -21.09 2.75
N ASN A 5 -8.18 -20.88 2.91
CA ASN A 5 -7.43 -19.90 2.14
C ASN A 5 -7.38 -20.30 0.65
N SER A 6 -8.10 -19.56 -0.18
CA SER A 6 -7.70 -19.30 -1.55
C SER A 6 -6.77 -18.08 -1.50
N GLU A 7 -5.48 -18.30 -1.27
CA GLU A 7 -4.46 -17.27 -1.54
C GLU A 7 -4.45 -17.02 -3.05
N THR A 8 -5.32 -16.11 -3.50
CA THR A 8 -5.11 -15.41 -4.75
C THR A 8 -3.80 -14.64 -4.58
N ARG A 9 -2.74 -15.09 -5.27
CA ARG A 9 -1.47 -14.37 -5.38
C ARG A 9 -1.78 -12.98 -5.92
N LYS A 10 -1.84 -11.99 -5.03
CA LYS A 10 -2.03 -10.60 -5.39
C LYS A 10 -0.67 -10.06 -5.81
N SER A 11 -0.58 -9.56 -7.04
CA SER A 11 0.57 -8.84 -7.52
C SER A 11 0.66 -7.53 -6.75
N THR A 12 1.49 -7.51 -5.73
CA THR A 12 1.76 -6.32 -4.95
C THR A 12 2.83 -5.52 -5.70
N VAL A 13 2.81 -4.19 -5.64
CA VAL A 13 3.63 -3.40 -6.57
C VAL A 13 4.23 -2.19 -5.86
N SER A 14 5.49 -2.26 -5.40
CA SER A 14 6.35 -1.08 -5.39
C SER A 14 7.21 -1.03 -6.66
N SER A 15 8.13 -0.07 -6.81
CA SER A 15 9.06 -0.08 -7.96
C SER A 15 10.51 -0.18 -7.49
N GLN A 16 11.29 -1.01 -8.19
CA GLN A 16 12.71 -1.22 -7.97
C GLN A 16 13.45 -1.08 -9.28
N THR A 17 14.66 -0.54 -9.26
CA THR A 17 15.51 -0.48 -10.45
C THR A 17 16.66 -1.47 -10.33
N ILE A 18 16.87 -2.24 -11.39
CA ILE A 18 17.94 -3.23 -11.50
C ILE A 18 18.84 -2.81 -12.64
N VAL A 19 20.15 -2.75 -12.37
CA VAL A 19 21.17 -2.45 -13.36
C VAL A 19 21.95 -3.73 -13.66
N PHE A 20 21.85 -4.22 -14.89
CA PHE A 20 22.52 -5.44 -15.33
C PHE A 20 23.65 -5.13 -16.33
N GLU A 21 24.89 -5.44 -15.94
CA GLU A 21 26.11 -5.29 -16.76
C GLU A 21 26.15 -4.00 -17.61
N VAL A 22 25.98 -2.85 -16.96
CA VAL A 22 26.13 -1.53 -17.59
C VAL A 22 27.36 -0.82 -17.03
N GLU A 23 28.37 -0.61 -17.87
CA GLU A 23 29.51 0.25 -17.52
C GLU A 23 29.08 1.72 -17.59
N LEU A 24 28.62 2.26 -16.47
CA LEU A 24 28.15 3.64 -16.41
C LEU A 24 29.31 4.65 -16.13
N GLY A 25 30.55 4.23 -15.89
CA GLY A 25 31.68 5.10 -15.52
C GLY A 25 31.70 5.55 -14.04
N SER A 26 32.62 6.45 -13.65
CA SER A 26 32.84 6.85 -12.22
C SER A 26 31.91 7.96 -11.70
N TYR A 27 31.38 8.83 -12.59
CA TYR A 27 30.44 9.91 -12.23
C TYR A 27 28.99 9.42 -12.01
N SER A 28 28.65 8.26 -12.57
CA SER A 28 27.30 7.69 -12.63
C SER A 28 26.89 6.87 -11.42
N ASN A 29 27.85 6.30 -10.67
CA ASN A 29 27.55 5.64 -9.40
C ASN A 29 26.84 6.60 -8.46
N ASN A 30 27.23 7.88 -8.42
CA ASN A 30 26.56 8.86 -7.58
C ASN A 30 25.16 9.25 -8.08
N PHE A 31 24.93 9.38 -9.39
CA PHE A 31 23.64 9.83 -9.91
C PHE A 31 22.56 8.74 -9.83
N VAL A 32 22.88 7.52 -10.26
CA VAL A 32 21.96 6.37 -10.19
C VAL A 32 21.68 6.00 -8.74
N GLN A 33 22.70 6.00 -7.85
CA GLN A 33 22.49 5.80 -6.41
C GLN A 33 21.74 6.95 -5.71
N SER A 34 21.87 8.20 -6.19
CA SER A 34 21.18 9.35 -5.57
C SER A 34 19.69 9.42 -5.89
N THR A 35 19.30 8.91 -7.05
CA THR A 35 17.92 9.02 -7.56
C THR A 35 17.11 7.74 -7.29
N ILE A 36 17.76 6.56 -7.27
CA ILE A 36 17.07 5.28 -7.24
C ILE A 36 17.86 4.22 -6.46
N THR A 37 17.19 3.48 -5.58
CA THR A 37 17.75 2.26 -4.97
C THR A 37 18.00 1.24 -6.08
N SER A 38 19.25 1.09 -6.49
CA SER A 38 19.66 0.29 -7.65
C SER A 38 20.47 -0.93 -7.22
N PHE A 39 20.08 -2.10 -7.71
CA PHE A 39 20.83 -3.35 -7.51
C PHE A 39 21.66 -3.64 -8.75
N PHE A 40 22.98 -3.74 -8.56
CA PHE A 40 23.93 -4.01 -9.64
C PHE A 40 24.21 -5.52 -9.71
N LEU A 41 23.89 -6.12 -10.85
CA LEU A 41 24.12 -7.54 -11.11
C LEU A 41 24.96 -7.70 -12.38
N THR A 42 25.95 -8.59 -12.32
CA THR A 42 26.88 -8.86 -13.43
C THR A 42 26.71 -10.26 -14.02
N ASP A 43 26.10 -11.18 -13.27
CA ASP A 43 25.83 -12.54 -13.74
C ASP A 43 24.38 -12.69 -14.20
N LEU A 44 24.17 -13.27 -15.40
CA LEU A 44 22.86 -13.38 -16.01
C LEU A 44 21.92 -14.29 -15.23
N ASP A 45 22.43 -15.43 -14.74
CA ASP A 45 21.61 -16.37 -13.97
C ASP A 45 21.20 -15.76 -12.64
N GLN A 46 22.13 -15.10 -11.94
CA GLN A 46 21.82 -14.35 -10.73
C GLN A 46 20.80 -13.23 -10.99
N CYS A 47 20.92 -12.50 -12.10
CA CYS A 47 19.96 -11.47 -12.48
C CYS A 47 18.55 -12.04 -12.67
N VAL A 48 18.43 -13.12 -13.45
CA VAL A 48 17.14 -13.78 -13.68
C VAL A 48 16.57 -14.34 -12.39
N THR A 49 17.37 -15.04 -11.58
CA THR A 49 16.92 -15.59 -10.28
C THR A 49 16.49 -14.48 -9.33
N TYR A 50 17.20 -13.35 -9.29
CA TYR A 50 16.83 -12.22 -8.45
C TYR A 50 15.51 -11.58 -8.91
N ILE A 51 15.36 -11.31 -10.22
CA ILE A 51 14.10 -10.82 -10.81
C ILE A 51 12.94 -11.77 -10.48
N GLN A 52 13.17 -13.08 -10.56
CA GLN A 52 12.15 -14.10 -10.26
C GLN A 52 11.85 -14.25 -8.76
N SER A 53 12.77 -13.84 -7.88
CA SER A 53 12.57 -13.85 -6.43
C SER A 53 11.76 -12.64 -5.92
N ILE A 54 11.60 -11.63 -6.76
CA ILE A 54 10.76 -10.47 -6.46
C ILE A 54 9.35 -10.81 -6.89
N ASP A 55 8.43 -10.92 -5.95
CA ASP A 55 7.02 -11.19 -6.24
C ASP A 55 6.15 -9.92 -6.20
N ASP A 56 6.60 -8.90 -5.47
CA ASP A 56 5.77 -7.77 -5.02
C ASP A 56 6.28 -6.37 -5.46
N GLU A 57 7.17 -6.32 -6.46
CA GLU A 57 7.67 -5.05 -7.01
C GLU A 57 7.71 -5.07 -8.55
N LYS A 58 7.32 -3.95 -9.17
CA LYS A 58 7.62 -3.62 -10.57
C LYS A 58 9.12 -3.33 -10.70
N ILE A 59 9.74 -3.87 -11.74
CA ILE A 59 11.16 -3.75 -12.01
C ILE A 59 11.38 -2.85 -13.22
N LEU A 60 12.20 -1.82 -13.03
CA LEU A 60 12.80 -1.04 -14.11
C LEU A 60 14.20 -1.63 -14.37
N LEU A 61 14.34 -2.35 -15.48
CA LEU A 61 15.57 -3.04 -15.83
C LEU A 61 16.41 -2.18 -16.77
N ILE A 62 17.67 -1.96 -16.41
CA ILE A 62 18.65 -1.25 -17.23
C ILE A 62 19.70 -2.26 -17.68
N THR A 63 19.90 -2.42 -18.98
CA THR A 63 20.86 -3.38 -19.56
C THR A 63 21.73 -2.73 -20.64
N SER A 64 22.91 -3.29 -20.89
CA SER A 64 23.73 -2.89 -22.04
C SER A 64 23.21 -3.50 -23.34
N GLY A 65 23.46 -2.82 -24.47
CA GLY A 65 23.02 -3.31 -25.79
C GLY A 65 23.56 -4.70 -26.14
N SER A 66 24.82 -5.01 -25.80
CA SER A 66 25.44 -6.31 -26.07
C SER A 66 24.77 -7.48 -25.34
N LYS A 67 24.09 -7.21 -24.21
CA LYS A 67 23.43 -8.22 -23.38
C LYS A 67 21.91 -8.19 -23.48
N ALA A 68 21.34 -7.13 -24.04
CA ALA A 68 19.90 -6.91 -24.11
C ALA A 68 19.14 -8.12 -24.66
N SER A 69 19.54 -8.68 -25.80
CA SER A 69 18.86 -9.84 -26.40
C SER A 69 18.88 -11.07 -25.48
N HIS A 70 20.00 -11.33 -24.80
CA HIS A 70 20.11 -12.48 -23.88
C HIS A 70 19.24 -12.32 -22.64
N VAL A 71 19.25 -11.14 -22.02
CA VAL A 71 18.43 -10.86 -20.84
C VAL A 71 16.94 -10.90 -21.20
N LEU A 72 16.55 -10.18 -22.25
CA LEU A 72 15.16 -10.08 -22.69
C LEU A 72 14.58 -11.45 -23.06
N SER A 73 15.34 -12.32 -23.72
CA SER A 73 14.87 -13.68 -24.06
C SER A 73 14.47 -14.52 -22.84
N ARG A 74 15.02 -14.22 -21.65
CA ARG A 74 14.74 -14.95 -20.41
C ARG A 74 13.79 -14.21 -19.47
N THR A 75 13.65 -12.90 -19.63
CA THR A 75 12.89 -12.07 -18.69
C THR A 75 11.66 -11.42 -19.30
N ALA A 76 11.43 -11.52 -20.62
CA ALA A 76 10.29 -10.89 -21.29
C ALA A 76 8.93 -11.36 -20.75
N SER A 77 8.84 -12.63 -20.34
CA SER A 77 7.63 -13.19 -19.73
C SER A 77 7.45 -12.84 -18.26
N CYS A 78 8.44 -12.22 -17.61
CA CYS A 78 8.31 -11.83 -16.20
C CYS A 78 7.33 -10.66 -16.07
N HIS A 79 6.23 -10.88 -15.36
CA HIS A 79 5.21 -9.85 -15.11
C HIS A 79 5.73 -8.72 -14.21
N GLN A 80 6.77 -8.99 -13.41
CA GLN A 80 7.41 -8.02 -12.53
C GLN A 80 8.16 -6.95 -13.31
N ILE A 81 8.72 -7.25 -14.49
CA ILE A 81 9.38 -6.22 -15.31
C ILE A 81 8.32 -5.29 -15.87
N ASP A 82 8.43 -4.02 -15.55
CA ASP A 82 7.55 -2.98 -16.07
C ASP A 82 8.16 -2.29 -17.30
N SER A 83 9.44 -1.92 -17.17
CA SER A 83 10.13 -1.07 -18.13
C SER A 83 11.57 -1.54 -18.33
N VAL A 84 12.03 -1.54 -19.58
CA VAL A 84 13.42 -1.87 -19.94
C VAL A 84 14.09 -0.69 -20.64
N PHE A 85 15.30 -0.36 -20.20
CA PHE A 85 16.15 0.66 -20.79
C PHE A 85 17.44 0.01 -21.30
N ILE A 86 17.80 0.30 -22.54
CA ILE A 86 19.02 -0.23 -23.14
C ILE A 86 20.03 0.90 -23.28
N PHE A 87 21.19 0.79 -22.63
CA PHE A 87 22.30 1.72 -22.83
C PHE A 87 23.29 1.15 -23.85
N CYS A 88 23.46 1.83 -24.99
CA CYS A 88 24.28 1.34 -26.08
C CYS A 88 24.77 2.46 -27.01
N MET A 89 26.08 2.49 -27.27
CA MET A 89 26.70 3.41 -28.23
C MET A 89 26.35 3.09 -29.70
N LYS A 90 25.89 1.86 -30.00
CA LYS A 90 25.56 1.39 -31.36
C LYS A 90 24.08 1.11 -31.46
N LYS A 91 23.28 2.16 -31.28
CA LYS A 91 21.82 2.10 -31.21
C LYS A 91 21.21 1.32 -32.39
N GLU A 92 21.67 1.56 -33.61
CA GLU A 92 21.08 1.00 -34.83
C GLU A 92 21.09 -0.54 -34.83
N ARG A 93 22.06 -1.17 -34.16
CA ARG A 93 22.16 -2.64 -34.08
C ARG A 93 21.02 -3.28 -33.29
N HIS A 94 20.40 -2.52 -32.39
CA HIS A 94 19.46 -3.05 -31.41
C HIS A 94 18.04 -2.49 -31.59
N GLU A 95 17.80 -1.64 -32.59
CA GLU A 95 16.48 -1.04 -32.84
C GLU A 95 15.39 -2.08 -33.14
N HIS A 96 15.75 -3.23 -33.72
CA HIS A 96 14.81 -4.33 -33.96
C HIS A 96 14.14 -4.83 -32.67
N LEU A 97 14.82 -4.76 -31.52
CA LEU A 97 14.28 -5.19 -30.23
C LEU A 97 13.07 -4.37 -29.79
N LEU A 98 12.97 -3.10 -30.21
CA LEU A 98 11.84 -2.22 -29.89
C LEU A 98 10.51 -2.74 -30.46
N ASN A 99 10.57 -3.48 -31.57
CA ASN A 99 9.39 -4.08 -32.19
C ASN A 99 9.07 -5.47 -31.60
N GLU A 100 10.07 -6.15 -31.03
CA GLU A 100 9.93 -7.50 -30.48
C GLU A 100 9.46 -7.48 -29.02
N TYR A 101 9.89 -6.50 -28.23
CA TYR A 101 9.61 -6.42 -26.79
C TYR A 101 8.87 -5.12 -26.44
N SER A 102 7.60 -5.23 -26.09
CA SER A 102 6.71 -4.09 -25.78
C SER A 102 7.13 -3.26 -24.57
N LYS A 103 7.88 -3.86 -23.63
CA LYS A 103 8.31 -3.22 -22.38
C LYS A 103 9.56 -2.35 -22.53
N ILE A 104 10.18 -2.29 -23.72
CA ILE A 104 11.35 -1.43 -23.94
C ILE A 104 10.91 0.03 -24.09
N ILE A 105 11.37 0.87 -23.17
CA ILE A 105 11.13 2.32 -23.21
C ILE A 105 12.08 3.01 -24.18
N GLY A 106 13.30 2.52 -24.31
CA GLY A 106 14.22 3.09 -25.30
C GLY A 106 15.62 2.52 -25.29
N ILE A 107 16.36 2.93 -26.31
CA ILE A 107 17.78 2.69 -26.48
C ILE A 107 18.47 4.05 -26.46
N TYR A 108 19.41 4.21 -25.53
CA TYR A 108 20.04 5.48 -25.20
C TYR A 108 21.55 5.40 -25.44
N VAL A 109 22.07 6.43 -26.10
CA VAL A 109 23.51 6.62 -26.33
C VAL A 109 24.09 7.53 -25.25
N GLU A 110 23.37 8.61 -24.94
CA GLU A 110 23.76 9.58 -23.92
C GLU A 110 23.22 9.19 -22.54
N LEU A 111 24.08 9.34 -21.53
CA LEU A 111 23.75 9.00 -20.15
C LEU A 111 22.67 9.93 -19.58
N ASP A 112 22.72 11.22 -19.91
CA ASP A 112 21.76 12.20 -19.41
C ASP A 112 20.34 11.90 -19.90
N ASP A 113 20.20 11.49 -21.16
CA ASP A 113 18.91 11.10 -21.75
C ASP A 113 18.36 9.82 -21.09
N LEU A 114 19.22 8.84 -20.85
CA LEU A 114 18.87 7.62 -20.12
C LEU A 114 18.36 7.99 -18.72
N CYS A 115 19.13 8.78 -18.00
CA CYS A 115 18.83 9.24 -16.65
C CYS A 115 17.50 9.99 -16.57
N GLN A 116 17.27 10.91 -17.50
CA GLN A 116 16.01 11.66 -17.59
C GLN A 116 14.85 10.73 -17.89
N SER A 117 15.02 9.79 -18.81
CA SER A 117 13.96 8.84 -19.16
C SER A 117 13.64 7.89 -18.02
N ILE A 118 14.63 7.42 -17.26
CA ILE A 118 14.38 6.58 -16.08
C ILE A 118 13.61 7.39 -15.03
N LYS A 119 14.01 8.64 -14.75
CA LYS A 119 13.27 9.50 -13.80
C LYS A 119 11.80 9.64 -14.19
N GLU A 120 11.54 9.94 -15.47
CA GLU A 120 10.18 10.08 -15.97
C GLU A 120 9.36 8.79 -15.83
N GLN A 121 9.99 7.62 -16.04
CA GLN A 121 9.31 6.33 -15.88
C GLN A 121 9.14 5.94 -14.41
N VAL A 122 10.10 6.22 -13.53
CA VAL A 122 9.95 6.04 -12.08
C VAL A 122 8.80 6.89 -11.57
N ASP A 123 8.73 8.15 -11.98
CA ASP A 123 7.63 9.05 -11.63
C ASP A 123 6.30 8.54 -12.18
N LEU A 124 6.28 8.05 -13.42
CA LEU A 124 5.09 7.48 -14.04
C LEU A 124 4.62 6.25 -13.26
N VAL A 125 5.49 5.26 -13.07
CA VAL A 125 5.19 4.02 -12.34
C VAL A 125 4.71 4.36 -10.94
N ASN A 126 5.43 5.20 -10.18
CA ASN A 126 5.01 5.57 -8.82
C ASN A 126 3.64 6.26 -8.75
N ARG A 127 3.29 7.07 -9.77
CA ARG A 127 1.96 7.71 -9.87
C ARG A 127 0.87 6.75 -10.36
N GLN A 128 1.22 5.77 -11.20
CA GLN A 128 0.30 4.84 -11.85
C GLN A 128 -0.03 3.63 -10.98
N ILE A 129 0.89 3.20 -10.10
CA ILE A 129 0.66 2.05 -9.25
C ILE A 129 -0.40 2.40 -8.21
N GLN A 130 -1.61 1.98 -8.51
CA GLN A 130 -2.72 2.03 -7.59
C GLN A 130 -3.46 0.72 -7.67
N THR A 131 -3.33 -0.08 -6.62
CA THR A 131 -3.93 -1.40 -6.55
C THR A 131 -5.37 -1.25 -6.08
N PHE A 132 -6.29 -1.90 -6.79
CA PHE A 132 -7.70 -1.99 -6.41
C PHE A 132 -7.94 -3.30 -5.67
N SER A 133 -8.68 -3.23 -4.57
CA SER A 133 -9.28 -4.41 -3.95
C SER A 133 -10.73 -4.51 -4.35
N PHE A 134 -11.14 -5.70 -4.79
CA PHE A 134 -12.51 -6.00 -5.14
C PHE A 134 -13.22 -6.64 -3.94
N PHE A 135 -14.45 -6.20 -3.67
CA PHE A 135 -15.26 -6.80 -2.62
C PHE A 135 -16.02 -8.01 -3.17
N ASP A 136 -15.75 -9.18 -2.57
CA ASP A 136 -16.56 -10.38 -2.76
C ASP A 136 -17.32 -10.70 -1.46
N GLN A 137 -18.65 -10.79 -1.56
CA GLN A 137 -19.53 -11.12 -0.43
C GLN A 137 -19.32 -12.55 0.09
N HIS A 138 -18.83 -13.47 -0.76
CA HIS A 138 -18.65 -14.88 -0.39
C HIS A 138 -17.31 -15.16 0.30
N GLU A 139 -16.27 -14.38 0.00
CA GLU A 139 -14.92 -14.59 0.57
C GLU A 139 -14.48 -13.52 1.59
N LYS A 140 -15.29 -12.48 1.90
CA LYS A 140 -14.90 -11.35 2.77
C LYS A 140 -13.45 -10.92 2.48
N SER A 141 -13.23 -10.29 1.32
CA SER A 141 -11.91 -9.85 0.85
C SER A 141 -11.07 -9.25 2.01
N THR A 142 -10.07 -10.00 2.48
CA THR A 142 -9.32 -9.69 3.71
C THR A 142 -8.58 -8.35 3.59
N ALA A 143 -8.03 -8.08 2.41
CA ALA A 143 -7.39 -6.82 2.06
C ALA A 143 -8.36 -5.63 2.10
N PHE A 144 -9.58 -5.79 1.56
CA PHE A 144 -10.60 -4.75 1.62
C PHE A 144 -10.89 -4.36 3.07
N LEU A 145 -11.21 -5.35 3.92
CA LEU A 145 -11.50 -5.11 5.33
C LEU A 145 -10.29 -4.55 6.09
N TRP A 146 -9.08 -5.02 5.75
CA TRP A 146 -7.85 -4.53 6.37
C TRP A 146 -7.69 -3.01 6.25
N PHE A 147 -7.77 -2.44 5.04
CA PHE A 147 -7.58 -1.00 4.86
C PHE A 147 -8.65 -0.17 5.56
N GLN A 148 -9.90 -0.65 5.55
CA GLN A 148 -11.00 0.00 6.25
C GLN A 148 -10.75 0.06 7.77
N LEU A 149 -10.32 -1.07 8.34
CA LEU A 149 -10.03 -1.19 9.76
C LEU A 149 -8.74 -0.47 10.17
N PHE A 150 -7.72 -0.50 9.32
CA PHE A 150 -6.48 0.24 9.54
C PHE A 150 -6.76 1.74 9.62
N ASN A 151 -7.58 2.29 8.71
CA ASN A 151 -7.97 3.70 8.77
C ASN A 151 -8.65 4.05 10.11
N TYR A 152 -9.57 3.20 10.56
CA TYR A 152 -10.22 3.35 11.86
C TYR A 152 -9.22 3.26 13.04
N ALA A 153 -8.26 2.35 12.96
CA ALA A 153 -7.24 2.13 13.98
C ALA A 153 -6.30 3.32 14.14
N VAL A 154 -5.83 3.89 13.04
CA VAL A 154 -4.86 5.00 13.04
C VAL A 154 -5.36 6.19 13.85
N GLY A 155 -6.67 6.48 13.80
CA GLY A 155 -7.29 7.53 14.61
C GLY A 155 -7.17 7.33 16.12
N HIS A 156 -6.97 6.09 16.58
CA HIS A 156 -6.90 5.71 18.00
C HIS A 156 -5.48 5.37 18.46
N LEU A 157 -4.54 5.19 17.53
CA LEU A 157 -3.15 4.87 17.86
C LEU A 157 -2.39 6.07 18.46
N PRO A 158 -1.40 5.84 19.34
CA PRO A 158 -0.63 6.91 19.94
C PRO A 158 0.25 7.62 18.90
N ARG A 159 0.01 8.93 18.74
CA ARG A 159 0.77 9.85 17.87
C ARG A 159 1.76 10.72 18.65
N SER A 160 2.55 10.09 19.52
CA SER A 160 3.49 10.77 20.41
C SER A 160 4.73 11.27 19.66
N GLN A 161 5.53 12.14 20.31
CA GLN A 161 6.85 12.51 19.78
C GLN A 161 7.80 11.30 19.65
N GLN A 162 7.63 10.29 20.49
CA GLN A 162 8.37 9.03 20.36
C GLN A 162 8.02 8.30 19.06
N ALA A 163 6.74 8.28 18.66
CA ALA A 163 6.33 7.72 17.38
C ALA A 163 6.96 8.49 16.19
N LYS A 164 7.01 9.82 16.26
CA LYS A 164 7.73 10.64 15.26
C LYS A 164 9.22 10.27 15.19
N GLN A 165 9.89 10.15 16.32
CA GLN A 165 11.32 9.81 16.38
C GLN A 165 11.61 8.40 15.84
N GLN A 166 10.77 7.42 16.17
CA GLN A 166 10.85 6.07 15.63
C GLN A 166 10.71 6.08 14.11
N MET A 167 9.69 6.76 13.58
CA MET A 167 9.47 6.93 12.14
C MET A 167 10.69 7.55 11.44
N VAL A 168 11.20 8.66 11.97
CA VAL A 168 12.37 9.35 11.40
C VAL A 168 13.60 8.45 11.41
N ARG A 169 13.86 7.71 12.50
CA ARG A 169 14.98 6.79 12.60
C ARG A 169 14.91 5.70 11.52
N ILE A 170 13.75 5.06 11.38
CA ILE A 170 13.55 3.99 10.40
C ILE A 170 13.69 4.53 8.97
N CYS A 171 13.20 5.74 8.69
CA CYS A 171 13.42 6.39 7.40
C CYS A 171 14.91 6.65 7.12
N LYS A 172 15.68 7.11 8.11
CA LYS A 172 17.14 7.32 7.98
C LYS A 172 17.87 6.00 7.73
N ASP A 173 17.48 4.93 8.41
CA ASP A 173 18.06 3.61 8.24
C ASP A 173 17.73 3.05 6.84
N TYR A 174 16.49 3.20 6.37
CA TYR A 174 16.05 2.78 5.03
C TYR A 174 16.80 3.51 3.91
N TYR A 175 16.97 4.83 4.03
CA TYR A 175 17.67 5.67 3.05
C TYR A 175 19.16 5.86 3.34
N ARG A 176 19.77 4.95 4.10
CA ARG A 176 21.19 5.04 4.45
C ARG A 176 22.05 5.11 3.17
N GLY A 177 22.82 6.19 3.04
CA GLY A 177 23.66 6.46 1.87
C GLY A 177 23.00 7.36 0.81
N ASN A 178 21.67 7.52 0.81
CA ASN A 178 21.00 8.48 -0.07
C ASN A 178 21.02 9.89 0.55
N LYS A 179 22.02 10.70 0.18
CA LYS A 179 22.21 12.06 0.71
C LYS A 179 21.03 13.01 0.47
N ILE A 180 20.24 12.79 -0.58
CA ILE A 180 19.10 13.66 -0.93
C ILE A 180 17.94 13.37 0.03
N GLU A 181 17.55 12.10 0.14
CA GLU A 181 16.46 11.68 1.04
C GLU A 181 16.82 11.93 2.50
N ILE A 182 18.08 11.70 2.91
CA ILE A 182 18.53 12.02 4.28
C ILE A 182 18.35 13.50 4.61
N LYS A 183 18.66 14.42 3.69
CA LYS A 183 18.43 15.85 3.90
C LYS A 183 16.94 16.18 4.05
N LEU A 184 16.07 15.57 3.24
CA LEU A 184 14.62 15.73 3.35
C LEU A 184 14.09 15.21 4.69
N ILE A 185 14.62 14.08 5.17
CA ILE A 185 14.27 13.51 6.48
C ILE A 185 14.71 14.44 7.62
N GLU A 186 15.91 15.01 7.53
CA GLU A 186 16.41 15.99 8.52
C GLU A 186 15.60 17.30 8.52
N GLU A 187 15.17 17.77 7.34
CA GLU A 187 14.26 18.91 7.20
C GLU A 187 12.91 18.60 7.86
N PHE A 188 12.33 17.45 7.54
CA PHE A 188 11.07 16.99 8.13
C PHE A 188 11.18 16.91 9.66
N GLU A 189 12.23 16.28 10.19
CA GLU A 189 12.45 16.12 11.62
C GLU A 189 12.42 17.47 12.35
N LYS A 190 13.12 18.48 11.80
CA LYS A 190 13.27 19.81 12.39
C LYS A 190 12.04 20.69 12.23
N THR A 191 11.36 20.63 11.09
CA THR A 191 10.37 21.64 10.68
C THR A 191 8.93 21.17 10.69
N TYR A 192 8.70 19.84 10.67
CA TYR A 192 7.35 19.30 10.51
C TYR A 192 6.40 19.68 11.66
N ARG A 193 5.20 20.10 11.25
CA ARG A 193 4.00 20.33 12.07
C ARG A 193 2.82 19.67 11.36
N SER A 194 1.79 19.28 12.12
CA SER A 194 0.60 18.60 11.58
C SER A 194 -0.13 19.40 10.49
N GLU A 195 -0.12 20.74 10.56
CA GLU A 195 -0.67 21.64 9.53
C GLU A 195 0.00 21.51 8.15
N TYR A 196 1.22 20.94 8.08
CA TYR A 196 1.94 20.68 6.84
C TYR A 196 1.79 19.25 6.31
N ALA A 197 0.90 18.43 6.89
CA ALA A 197 0.72 17.04 6.47
C ALA A 197 0.38 16.91 4.96
N LEU A 198 -0.59 17.68 4.46
CA LEU A 198 -0.98 17.66 3.05
C LEU A 198 0.18 18.06 2.12
N LEU A 199 0.94 19.10 2.51
CA LEU A 199 2.11 19.55 1.75
C LEU A 199 3.17 18.43 1.68
N TRP A 200 3.56 17.85 2.81
CA TRP A 200 4.57 16.78 2.85
C TRP A 200 4.15 15.52 2.12
N TYR A 201 2.85 15.19 2.14
CA TYR A 201 2.32 14.05 1.39
C TYR A 201 2.31 14.30 -0.12
N SER A 202 2.00 15.53 -0.56
CA SER A 202 2.00 15.88 -1.99
C SER A 202 3.41 15.99 -2.61
N LYS A 203 4.43 16.21 -1.76
CA LYS A 203 5.82 16.34 -2.18
C LYS A 203 6.40 15.00 -2.64
N GLN A 204 7.28 15.04 -3.64
CA GLN A 204 8.10 13.88 -4.03
C GLN A 204 9.19 13.56 -2.99
N SER A 205 8.77 13.11 -1.81
CA SER A 205 9.63 12.85 -0.65
C SER A 205 9.48 11.42 -0.12
N PHE A 206 10.37 11.02 0.79
CA PHE A 206 10.28 9.75 1.52
C PHE A 206 8.90 9.47 2.12
N ILE A 207 8.16 10.50 2.56
CA ILE A 207 6.81 10.36 3.12
C ILE A 207 5.87 9.73 2.09
N TYR A 208 5.72 10.38 0.94
CA TYR A 208 4.88 9.88 -0.15
C TYR A 208 5.32 8.48 -0.59
N LYS A 209 6.63 8.29 -0.79
CA LYS A 209 7.20 7.05 -1.33
C LYS A 209 6.99 5.86 -0.37
N LEU A 210 7.34 6.03 0.90
CA LEU A 210 7.29 4.94 1.88
C LEU A 210 5.86 4.62 2.33
N ILE A 211 4.99 5.62 2.52
CA ILE A 211 3.59 5.38 2.86
C ILE A 211 2.89 4.65 1.72
N ASN A 212 3.03 5.12 0.48
CA ASN A 212 2.41 4.43 -0.65
C ASN A 212 3.04 3.05 -0.89
N LYS A 213 4.34 2.86 -0.64
CA LYS A 213 4.95 1.52 -0.65
C LYS A 213 4.30 0.62 0.40
N ALA A 214 4.19 1.08 1.65
CA ALA A 214 3.62 0.32 2.75
C ALA A 214 2.14 -0.04 2.51
N LEU A 215 1.35 0.91 2.01
CA LEU A 215 -0.04 0.69 1.63
C LEU A 215 -0.14 -0.35 0.53
N ARG A 216 0.66 -0.23 -0.53
CA ARG A 216 0.62 -1.20 -1.63
C ARG A 216 1.01 -2.58 -1.16
N THR A 217 2.13 -2.71 -0.43
CA THR A 217 2.68 -3.98 0.09
C THR A 217 1.95 -4.57 1.29
N GLU A 218 0.87 -3.91 1.75
CA GLU A 218 0.18 -4.27 3.00
C GLU A 218 1.15 -4.45 4.19
N ASP A 219 2.25 -3.69 4.20
CA ASP A 219 3.30 -3.76 5.22
C ASP A 219 2.79 -3.13 6.52
N VAL A 220 2.19 -3.95 7.35
CA VAL A 220 1.62 -3.56 8.65
C VAL A 220 2.65 -2.91 9.55
N ASP A 221 3.90 -3.38 9.51
CA ASP A 221 4.96 -2.84 10.34
C ASP A 221 5.25 -1.40 9.93
N LEU A 222 5.47 -1.19 8.64
CA LEU A 222 5.76 0.13 8.09
C LEU A 222 4.57 1.08 8.24
N LEU A 223 3.34 0.60 8.01
CA LEU A 223 2.11 1.37 8.23
C LEU A 223 1.96 1.82 9.69
N TYR A 224 2.24 0.94 10.66
CA TYR A 224 2.24 1.30 12.07
C TYR A 224 3.35 2.30 12.43
N ILE A 225 4.54 2.17 11.83
CA ILE A 225 5.63 3.15 12.00
C ILE A 225 5.19 4.53 11.49
N PHE A 226 4.48 4.58 10.37
CA PHE A 226 3.95 5.82 9.79
C PHE A 226 2.65 6.34 10.44
N ARG A 227 2.10 5.65 11.46
CA ARG A 227 0.85 6.06 12.15
C ARG A 227 0.85 7.51 12.63
N PHE A 228 2.02 8.03 13.02
CA PHE A 228 2.18 9.42 13.44
C PHE A 228 1.77 10.37 12.31
N PHE A 229 2.33 10.18 11.11
CA PHE A 229 2.06 11.03 9.96
C PHE A 229 0.70 10.72 9.33
N ILE A 230 0.33 9.43 9.19
CA ILE A 230 -0.95 9.02 8.59
C ILE A 230 -2.12 9.62 9.38
N GLY A 231 -2.06 9.61 10.72
CA GLY A 231 -3.13 10.20 11.53
C GLY A 231 -3.21 11.73 11.42
N ASP A 232 -2.08 12.42 11.26
CA ASP A 232 -2.07 13.86 10.98
C ASP A 232 -2.62 14.16 9.57
N LEU A 233 -2.30 13.32 8.58
CA LEU A 233 -2.80 13.41 7.21
C LEU A 233 -4.32 13.19 7.17
N SER A 234 -4.85 12.13 7.79
CA SER A 234 -6.30 11.89 7.85
C SER A 234 -7.03 13.00 8.60
N THR A 235 -6.42 13.58 9.65
CA THR A 235 -6.99 14.75 10.35
C THR A 235 -7.07 15.97 9.42
N ALA A 236 -6.01 16.24 8.66
CA ALA A 236 -5.97 17.35 7.72
C ALA A 236 -6.98 17.15 6.57
N LEU A 237 -7.10 15.93 6.05
CA LEU A 237 -8.10 15.59 5.03
C LEU A 237 -9.52 15.77 5.55
N GLN A 238 -9.83 15.35 6.78
CA GLN A 238 -11.15 15.58 7.38
C GLN A 238 -11.48 17.07 7.46
N GLN A 239 -10.53 17.91 7.89
CA GLN A 239 -10.75 19.35 8.02
C GLN A 239 -11.09 20.01 6.67
N GLU A 240 -10.40 19.63 5.60
CA GLU A 240 -10.68 20.12 4.25
C GLU A 240 -11.96 19.51 3.66
N HIS A 241 -12.27 18.25 3.99
CA HIS A 241 -13.51 17.59 3.60
C HIS A 241 -14.75 18.30 4.13
N GLU A 242 -14.74 18.77 5.39
CA GLU A 242 -15.86 19.52 5.97
C GLU A 242 -16.19 20.80 5.17
N LYS A 243 -15.17 21.43 4.56
CA LYS A 243 -15.39 22.59 3.67
C LYS A 243 -16.15 22.18 2.42
N ILE A 244 -15.85 21.02 1.84
CA ILE A 244 -16.60 20.46 0.70
C ILE A 244 -18.05 20.16 1.10
N LEU A 245 -18.27 19.52 2.25
CA LEU A 245 -19.63 19.22 2.75
C LEU A 245 -20.47 20.48 2.97
N SER A 246 -19.83 21.58 3.37
CA SER A 246 -20.52 22.86 3.54
C SER A 246 -21.07 23.44 2.22
N SER A 247 -20.52 23.02 1.07
CA SER A 247 -20.99 23.40 -0.26
C SER A 247 -22.23 22.59 -0.66
N LYS A 248 -23.40 23.01 -0.14
CA LYS A 248 -24.66 22.26 -0.26
C LYS A 248 -25.04 21.93 -1.71
N GLY A 249 -25.23 20.64 -1.98
CA GLY A 249 -26.20 20.13 -2.96
C GLY A 249 -25.67 19.80 -4.37
N LYS A 250 -24.36 19.64 -4.54
CA LYS A 250 -23.76 19.32 -5.83
C LYS A 250 -23.32 17.87 -5.90
N ILE A 251 -23.55 17.25 -7.06
CA ILE A 251 -22.75 16.08 -7.47
C ILE A 251 -21.41 16.65 -7.92
N LEU A 252 -20.33 16.21 -7.28
CA LEU A 252 -18.98 16.59 -7.63
C LEU A 252 -18.37 15.52 -8.53
N ASN A 253 -17.66 15.95 -9.58
CA ASN A 253 -17.03 15.05 -10.53
C ASN A 253 -15.52 15.24 -10.46
N VAL A 254 -14.80 14.17 -10.17
CA VAL A 254 -13.34 14.15 -10.18
C VAL A 254 -12.84 13.09 -11.16
N TYR A 255 -11.63 13.31 -11.65
CA TYR A 255 -11.08 12.56 -12.77
C TYR A 255 -9.69 12.07 -12.47
N ARG A 256 -9.39 10.83 -12.88
CA ARG A 256 -8.03 10.29 -12.85
C ARG A 256 -7.73 9.62 -14.17
N GLY A 257 -6.68 10.08 -14.84
CA GLY A 257 -6.21 9.49 -16.07
C GLY A 257 -4.95 8.68 -15.86
N THR A 258 -4.96 7.43 -16.30
CA THR A 258 -3.82 6.53 -16.19
C THR A 258 -3.78 5.57 -17.38
N LYS A 259 -2.79 4.68 -17.38
CA LYS A 259 -2.77 3.52 -18.26
C LYS A 259 -2.72 2.29 -17.36
N LEU A 260 -3.55 1.31 -17.66
CA LEU A 260 -3.58 0.03 -16.96
C LEU A 260 -2.94 -1.03 -17.84
N ASP A 261 -2.39 -2.08 -17.23
CA ASP A 261 -2.11 -3.28 -18.01
C ASP A 261 -3.43 -3.98 -18.42
N LYS A 262 -3.30 -4.97 -19.31
CA LYS A 262 -4.46 -5.69 -19.82
C LYS A 262 -5.19 -6.46 -18.73
N GLU A 263 -4.46 -7.03 -17.78
CA GLU A 263 -5.04 -7.87 -16.72
C GLU A 263 -5.82 -7.03 -15.72
N GLU A 264 -5.25 -5.91 -15.26
CA GLU A 264 -5.92 -4.91 -14.43
C GLU A 264 -7.21 -4.40 -15.07
N PHE A 265 -7.18 -4.12 -16.38
CA PHE A 265 -8.35 -3.63 -17.10
C PHE A 265 -9.44 -4.69 -17.27
N GLU A 266 -9.09 -5.95 -17.58
CA GLU A 266 -10.08 -7.03 -17.63
C GLU A 266 -10.65 -7.34 -16.24
N ASN A 267 -9.84 -7.30 -15.18
CA ASN A 267 -10.31 -7.44 -13.80
C ASN A 267 -11.36 -6.37 -13.44
N LEU A 268 -11.19 -5.12 -13.89
CA LEU A 268 -12.19 -4.06 -13.68
C LEU A 268 -13.50 -4.35 -14.42
N LYS A 269 -13.45 -4.93 -15.63
CA LYS A 269 -14.65 -5.33 -16.38
C LYS A 269 -15.39 -6.48 -15.72
N GLU A 270 -14.67 -7.51 -15.27
CA GLU A 270 -15.26 -8.67 -14.59
C GLU A 270 -15.96 -8.28 -13.27
N ASN A 271 -15.57 -7.14 -12.69
CA ASN A 271 -16.13 -6.60 -11.47
C ASN A 271 -17.02 -5.36 -11.69
N GLN A 272 -17.51 -5.14 -12.92
CA GLN A 272 -18.54 -4.14 -13.17
C GLN A 272 -19.80 -4.45 -12.34
N GLY A 273 -20.40 -3.41 -11.75
CA GLY A 273 -21.52 -3.52 -10.83
C GLY A 273 -21.14 -3.95 -9.41
N LYS A 274 -19.85 -4.12 -9.11
CA LYS A 274 -19.36 -4.46 -7.76
C LYS A 274 -18.68 -3.27 -7.09
N LEU A 275 -18.63 -3.35 -5.75
CA LEU A 275 -17.90 -2.44 -4.90
C LEU A 275 -16.39 -2.71 -4.97
N ILE A 276 -15.61 -1.66 -5.13
CA ILE A 276 -14.15 -1.69 -5.10
C ILE A 276 -13.61 -0.67 -4.09
N SER A 277 -12.43 -0.93 -3.55
CA SER A 277 -11.66 0.06 -2.80
C SER A 277 -10.29 0.24 -3.43
N VAL A 278 -9.68 1.39 -3.17
CA VAL A 278 -8.27 1.62 -3.50
C VAL A 278 -7.43 1.23 -2.30
N ASN A 279 -6.35 0.48 -2.51
CA ASN A 279 -5.40 0.10 -1.45
C ASN A 279 -4.45 1.26 -1.16
N GLY A 280 -5.00 2.37 -0.68
CA GLY A 280 -4.26 3.58 -0.37
C GLY A 280 -5.03 4.86 -0.67
N TYR A 281 -4.35 6.00 -0.56
CA TYR A 281 -4.93 7.28 -0.91
C TYR A 281 -5.15 7.38 -2.43
N LEU A 282 -6.35 7.81 -2.83
CA LEU A 282 -6.68 7.99 -4.25
C LEU A 282 -6.53 9.46 -4.66
N SER A 283 -5.48 9.75 -5.42
CA SER A 283 -5.27 11.08 -6.03
C SER A 283 -6.03 11.21 -7.35
N THR A 284 -6.83 12.26 -7.45
CA THR A 284 -7.68 12.62 -8.60
C THR A 284 -7.56 14.12 -8.86
N SER A 285 -8.24 14.63 -9.89
CA SER A 285 -8.24 16.04 -10.26
C SER A 285 -9.63 16.55 -10.56
N TRP A 286 -9.92 17.81 -10.20
CA TRP A 286 -11.09 18.54 -10.71
C TRP A 286 -11.04 18.75 -12.23
N ARG A 287 -9.85 18.70 -12.84
CA ARG A 287 -9.63 19.05 -14.24
C ARG A 287 -9.67 17.81 -15.13
N LYS A 288 -10.83 17.56 -15.74
CA LYS A 288 -10.99 16.52 -16.78
C LYS A 288 -9.92 16.59 -17.87
N SER A 289 -9.58 17.80 -18.33
CA SER A 289 -8.57 17.98 -19.38
C SER A 289 -7.17 17.51 -18.97
N LEU A 290 -6.78 17.72 -17.71
CA LEU A 290 -5.51 17.22 -17.18
C LEU A 290 -5.52 15.69 -17.09
N ALA A 291 -6.58 15.10 -16.53
CA ALA A 291 -6.72 13.66 -16.44
C ALA A 291 -6.69 13.01 -17.84
N VAL A 292 -7.43 13.54 -18.81
CA VAL A 292 -7.38 13.06 -20.21
C VAL A 292 -5.98 13.18 -20.80
N HIS A 293 -5.27 14.29 -20.54
CA HIS A 293 -3.88 14.45 -20.99
C HIS A 293 -2.96 13.38 -20.39
N LEU A 294 -3.08 13.08 -19.10
CA LEU A 294 -2.29 12.03 -18.44
C LEU A 294 -2.58 10.63 -19.01
N ALA A 295 -3.87 10.30 -19.21
CA ALA A 295 -4.28 9.03 -19.82
C ALA A 295 -3.71 8.89 -21.25
N LYS A 296 -3.83 9.94 -22.06
CA LYS A 296 -3.38 9.97 -23.47
C LYS A 296 -1.90 10.30 -23.66
N LYS A 297 -1.13 10.56 -22.58
CA LYS A 297 0.32 10.85 -22.66
C LYS A 297 1.01 9.77 -23.49
N SER A 298 1.80 10.14 -24.48
CA SER A 298 2.45 9.15 -25.35
C SER A 298 3.34 8.22 -24.53
N THR A 299 3.31 6.94 -24.89
CA THR A 299 4.20 5.91 -24.35
C THR A 299 4.61 5.00 -25.49
N LYS A 300 5.79 4.40 -25.35
CA LYS A 300 6.26 3.37 -26.30
C LYS A 300 5.74 1.98 -25.95
N ARG A 301 5.17 1.81 -24.76
CA ARG A 301 4.48 0.59 -24.35
C ARG A 301 3.20 0.39 -25.12
N THR A 302 3.10 -0.72 -25.85
CA THR A 302 1.92 -1.11 -26.62
C THR A 302 0.99 -2.05 -25.84
N ASP A 303 1.44 -2.52 -24.68
CA ASP A 303 0.77 -3.48 -23.79
C ASP A 303 -0.08 -2.82 -22.70
N VAL A 304 -0.31 -1.51 -22.80
CA VAL A 304 -1.05 -0.73 -21.81
C VAL A 304 -2.29 -0.07 -22.42
N ILE A 305 -3.33 0.07 -21.62
CA ILE A 305 -4.65 0.54 -22.02
C ILE A 305 -4.87 1.92 -21.39
N PRO A 306 -5.01 3.00 -22.18
CA PRO A 306 -5.38 4.32 -21.66
C PRO A 306 -6.78 4.29 -21.05
N VAL A 307 -6.88 4.71 -19.79
CA VAL A 307 -8.14 4.79 -19.05
C VAL A 307 -8.34 6.15 -18.41
N LEU A 308 -9.59 6.57 -18.33
CA LEU A 308 -10.05 7.71 -17.55
C LEU A 308 -11.10 7.23 -16.55
N PHE A 309 -10.74 7.27 -15.28
CA PHE A 309 -11.71 7.16 -14.21
C PHE A 309 -12.48 8.46 -14.09
N HIS A 310 -13.80 8.37 -14.16
CA HIS A 310 -14.73 9.45 -13.87
C HIS A 310 -15.51 9.07 -12.62
N ILE A 311 -15.32 9.83 -11.54
CA ILE A 311 -15.85 9.49 -10.23
C ILE A 311 -16.86 10.55 -9.80
N GLN A 312 -18.10 10.10 -9.61
CA GLN A 312 -19.20 10.91 -9.13
C GLN A 312 -19.28 10.83 -7.60
N CYS A 313 -19.32 11.99 -6.96
CA CYS A 313 -19.44 12.14 -5.52
C CYS A 313 -20.73 12.90 -5.20
N ASP A 314 -21.79 12.19 -4.83
CA ASP A 314 -23.06 12.81 -4.42
C ASP A 314 -23.03 13.22 -2.93
N ILE A 315 -22.65 14.48 -2.70
CA ILE A 315 -22.48 15.06 -1.36
C ILE A 315 -23.77 15.04 -0.54
N LYS A 316 -24.95 14.94 -1.17
CA LYS A 316 -26.22 14.87 -0.43
C LYS A 316 -26.41 13.52 0.25
N HIS A 317 -25.87 12.46 -0.32
CA HIS A 317 -26.14 11.08 0.07
C HIS A 317 -24.93 10.37 0.68
N ILE A 318 -23.72 10.92 0.53
CA ILE A 318 -22.50 10.36 1.11
C ILE A 318 -22.44 10.58 2.64
N ASN A 319 -21.94 9.58 3.36
CA ASN A 319 -21.65 9.65 4.79
C ASN A 319 -20.44 10.57 5.05
N ARG A 320 -20.51 11.37 6.12
CA ARG A 320 -19.44 12.31 6.53
C ARG A 320 -18.09 11.64 6.82
N ASN A 321 -18.08 10.33 7.05
CA ASN A 321 -16.86 9.57 7.34
C ASN A 321 -16.14 9.08 6.07
N ILE A 322 -16.69 9.34 4.87
CA ILE A 322 -16.02 9.07 3.60
C ILE A 322 -15.29 10.34 3.17
N ILE A 323 -14.00 10.36 3.48
CA ILE A 323 -13.20 11.57 3.44
C ILE A 323 -12.56 11.71 2.08
N PHE A 324 -12.74 12.88 1.49
CA PHE A 324 -11.93 13.36 0.37
C PHE A 324 -11.86 14.88 0.40
N ALA A 325 -10.74 15.43 -0.05
CA ALA A 325 -10.45 16.84 0.10
C ALA A 325 -9.82 17.41 -1.17
N ASP A 326 -10.17 18.66 -1.47
CA ASP A 326 -9.40 19.48 -2.39
C ASP A 326 -8.10 19.89 -1.68
N ILE A 327 -6.97 19.41 -2.18
CA ILE A 327 -5.66 19.69 -1.60
C ILE A 327 -4.83 20.63 -2.48
N SER A 328 -5.46 21.26 -3.49
CA SER A 328 -4.79 22.09 -4.50
C SER A 328 -3.99 23.24 -3.90
N GLU A 329 -4.45 23.84 -2.80
CA GLU A 329 -3.77 24.96 -2.16
C GLU A 329 -2.52 24.53 -1.38
N PHE A 330 -2.52 23.28 -0.90
CA PHE A 330 -1.47 22.69 -0.08
C PHE A 330 -0.46 21.90 -0.91
N SER A 331 -0.89 21.39 -2.08
CA SER A 331 -0.09 20.53 -2.94
C SER A 331 1.13 21.28 -3.48
N GLU A 332 2.27 20.60 -3.55
CA GLU A 332 3.46 21.05 -4.28
C GLU A 332 3.12 21.35 -5.76
N TYR A 333 2.10 20.66 -6.29
CA TYR A 333 1.63 20.77 -7.67
C TYR A 333 0.28 21.48 -7.78
N ARG A 334 0.18 22.72 -7.28
CA ARG A 334 -1.08 23.51 -7.25
C ARG A 334 -1.89 23.55 -8.56
N LYS A 335 -1.23 23.45 -9.72
CA LYS A 335 -1.89 23.47 -11.04
C LYS A 335 -2.65 22.19 -11.37
N GLU A 336 -2.39 21.10 -10.64
CA GLU A 336 -3.02 19.80 -10.87
C GLU A 336 -4.48 19.76 -10.35
N ALA A 337 -4.89 20.75 -9.56
CA ALA A 337 -6.23 20.83 -8.98
C ALA A 337 -6.61 19.52 -8.27
N GLU A 338 -5.69 19.04 -7.42
CA GLU A 338 -5.69 17.71 -6.86
C GLU A 338 -6.79 17.53 -5.79
N VAL A 339 -7.52 16.42 -5.91
CA VAL A 339 -8.47 15.95 -4.91
C VAL A 339 -8.00 14.59 -4.42
N LEU A 340 -7.79 14.48 -3.10
CA LEU A 340 -7.27 13.28 -2.47
C LEU A 340 -8.36 12.61 -1.63
N PHE A 341 -8.64 11.34 -1.91
CA PHE A 341 -9.49 10.48 -1.08
C PHE A 341 -8.66 9.77 -0.01
N ASP A 342 -9.24 9.62 1.17
CA ASP A 342 -8.65 8.87 2.28
C ASP A 342 -8.74 7.35 2.07
N LEU A 343 -8.04 6.59 2.91
CA LEU A 343 -7.81 5.13 2.80
C LEU A 343 -9.09 4.28 2.76
N ASN A 344 -10.21 4.81 3.27
CA ASN A 344 -11.46 4.09 3.38
C ASN A 344 -12.43 4.28 2.20
N ALA A 345 -12.06 5.10 1.20
CA ALA A 345 -12.95 5.38 0.07
C ALA A 345 -13.24 4.14 -0.77
N CYS A 346 -14.53 3.87 -0.98
CA CYS A 346 -15.03 2.76 -1.79
C CYS A 346 -15.91 3.28 -2.91
N PHE A 347 -15.93 2.56 -4.02
CA PHE A 347 -16.57 3.00 -5.25
C PHE A 347 -17.32 1.85 -5.92
N LEU A 348 -18.47 2.14 -6.50
CA LEU A 348 -19.19 1.22 -7.38
C LEU A 348 -18.72 1.44 -8.82
N ILE A 349 -18.35 0.37 -9.55
CA ILE A 349 -18.08 0.46 -10.99
C ILE A 349 -19.42 0.40 -11.73
N GLU A 350 -19.87 1.52 -12.27
CA GLU A 350 -21.17 1.61 -12.95
C GLU A 350 -21.09 1.04 -14.37
N SER A 351 -20.15 1.54 -15.16
CA SER A 351 -19.94 1.12 -16.54
C SER A 351 -18.49 1.33 -16.99
N ILE A 352 -18.09 0.57 -18.01
CA ILE A 352 -16.82 0.74 -18.69
C ILE A 352 -17.10 0.87 -20.18
N GLU A 353 -16.82 2.04 -20.73
CA GLU A 353 -17.14 2.39 -22.11
C GLU A 353 -15.90 2.84 -22.88
N LYS A 354 -15.79 2.40 -24.14
CA LYS A 354 -14.72 2.87 -25.02
C LYS A 354 -15.18 4.12 -25.79
N GLN A 355 -14.46 5.22 -25.62
CA GLN A 355 -14.65 6.46 -26.36
C GLN A 355 -13.36 6.82 -27.12
N GLU A 356 -13.40 6.69 -28.45
CA GLU A 356 -12.23 6.86 -29.32
C GLU A 356 -11.05 5.94 -28.91
N SER A 357 -9.95 6.54 -28.44
CA SER A 357 -8.71 5.91 -27.98
C SER A 357 -8.63 5.80 -26.44
N LEU A 358 -9.70 6.12 -25.73
CA LEU A 358 -9.74 6.19 -24.27
C LEU A 358 -10.87 5.31 -23.75
N ASN A 359 -10.60 4.49 -22.73
CA ASN A 359 -11.64 3.77 -22.02
C ASN A 359 -12.06 4.61 -20.81
N ILE A 360 -13.35 4.85 -20.65
CA ILE A 360 -13.91 5.61 -19.54
C ILE A 360 -14.52 4.61 -18.57
N ILE A 361 -14.10 4.70 -17.32
CA ILE A 361 -14.59 3.90 -16.21
C ILE A 361 -15.42 4.83 -15.34
N GLU A 362 -16.74 4.64 -15.41
CA GLU A 362 -17.72 5.40 -14.65
C GLU A 362 -17.87 4.79 -13.26
N MET A 363 -17.68 5.61 -12.23
CA MET A 363 -17.70 5.18 -10.84
C MET A 363 -18.49 6.13 -9.95
N THR A 364 -19.13 5.57 -8.93
CA THR A 364 -19.83 6.34 -7.90
C THR A 364 -19.21 6.09 -6.54
N LEU A 365 -18.92 7.14 -5.77
CA LEU A 365 -18.48 7.01 -4.38
C LEU A 365 -19.60 6.38 -3.53
N SER A 366 -19.30 5.31 -2.79
CA SER A 366 -20.29 4.47 -2.12
C SER A 366 -20.13 4.43 -0.60
N ASN A 367 -21.28 4.45 0.09
CA ASN A 367 -21.37 4.28 1.55
C ASN A 367 -21.25 2.83 2.03
N GLU A 368 -21.29 1.86 1.11
CA GLU A 368 -21.40 0.44 1.47
C GLU A 368 -20.16 -0.06 2.23
N GLY A 369 -18.97 0.39 1.86
CA GLY A 369 -17.73 -0.04 2.55
C GLY A 369 -17.69 0.35 4.01
N GLN A 370 -18.22 1.53 4.36
CA GLN A 370 -18.34 1.95 5.75
C GLN A 370 -19.34 1.07 6.52
N LYS A 371 -20.51 0.78 5.95
CA LYS A 371 -21.51 -0.08 6.58
C LYS A 371 -20.95 -1.48 6.87
N ILE A 372 -20.24 -2.07 5.91
CA ILE A 372 -19.56 -3.36 6.06
C ILE A 372 -18.57 -3.30 7.25
N THR A 373 -17.82 -2.21 7.37
CA THR A 373 -16.85 -2.01 8.44
C THR A 373 -17.52 -1.83 9.80
N GLU A 374 -18.60 -1.06 9.86
CA GLU A 374 -19.40 -0.82 11.07
C GLU A 374 -20.04 -2.12 11.58
N ASP A 375 -20.69 -2.89 10.69
CA ASP A 375 -21.29 -4.19 11.03
C ASP A 375 -20.23 -5.15 11.60
N PHE A 376 -19.05 -5.16 10.99
CA PHE A 376 -17.93 -6.01 11.43
C PHE A 376 -17.35 -5.57 12.78
N LEU A 377 -17.19 -4.26 13.00
CA LEU A 377 -16.75 -3.70 14.27
C LEU A 377 -17.78 -3.95 15.38
N GLU A 378 -19.07 -3.83 15.10
CA GLU A 378 -20.13 -4.07 16.08
C GLU A 378 -20.19 -5.55 16.51
N LEU A 379 -20.12 -6.48 15.55
CA LEU A 379 -20.02 -7.91 15.83
C LEU A 379 -18.84 -8.21 16.76
N THR A 380 -17.69 -7.63 16.46
CA THR A 380 -16.47 -7.86 17.24
C THR A 380 -16.56 -7.26 18.63
N LYS A 381 -17.08 -6.03 18.76
CA LYS A 381 -17.26 -5.35 20.06
C LYS A 381 -18.19 -6.12 20.99
N ARG A 382 -19.27 -6.70 20.47
CA ARG A 382 -20.21 -7.54 21.24
C ARG A 382 -19.54 -8.79 21.83
N GLU A 383 -18.49 -9.30 21.18
CA GLU A 383 -17.71 -10.44 21.66
C GLU A 383 -16.60 -10.07 22.65
N THR A 384 -16.30 -8.77 22.83
CA THR A 384 -15.07 -8.28 23.47
C THR A 384 -15.31 -7.18 24.51
N GLU A 385 -16.35 -7.27 25.34
CA GLU A 385 -16.69 -6.24 26.35
C GLU A 385 -15.46 -5.44 26.87
N GLU A 386 -15.47 -4.11 26.66
CA GLU A 386 -14.47 -3.14 27.16
C GLU A 386 -13.07 -3.12 26.53
N LEU A 387 -12.82 -3.78 25.38
CA LEU A 387 -11.52 -3.63 24.69
C LEU A 387 -11.37 -2.27 23.97
N SER A 388 -10.14 -1.74 23.99
CA SER A 388 -9.77 -0.57 23.19
C SER A 388 -9.91 -0.85 21.69
N VAL A 389 -10.14 0.20 20.90
CA VAL A 389 -10.21 0.09 19.43
C VAL A 389 -8.94 -0.53 18.85
N SER A 390 -7.77 -0.22 19.42
CA SER A 390 -6.50 -0.79 18.98
C SER A 390 -6.45 -2.31 19.17
N ILE A 391 -6.95 -2.83 20.31
CA ILE A 391 -7.01 -4.27 20.52
C ILE A 391 -8.02 -4.95 19.59
N VAL A 392 -9.18 -4.30 19.37
CA VAL A 392 -10.18 -4.79 18.41
C VAL A 392 -9.57 -4.95 17.02
N VAL A 393 -8.82 -3.96 16.52
CA VAL A 393 -8.18 -4.02 15.20
C VAL A 393 -7.19 -5.18 15.09
N GLY A 394 -6.30 -5.34 16.09
CA GLY A 394 -5.35 -6.45 16.08
C GLY A 394 -6.05 -7.81 16.13
N ARG A 395 -7.17 -7.92 16.86
CA ARG A 395 -7.98 -9.13 16.92
C ARG A 395 -8.63 -9.41 15.57
N LEU A 396 -9.08 -8.37 14.87
CA LEU A 396 -9.70 -8.50 13.56
C LEU A 396 -8.74 -9.02 12.50
N LEU A 397 -7.49 -8.57 12.50
CA LEU A 397 -6.43 -9.18 11.68
C LEU A 397 -6.36 -10.69 11.89
N CYS A 398 -6.41 -11.13 13.15
CA CYS A 398 -6.40 -12.55 13.50
C CYS A 398 -7.64 -13.27 12.98
N ASP A 399 -8.82 -12.68 13.13
CA ASP A 399 -10.09 -13.27 12.69
C ASP A 399 -10.24 -13.34 11.16
N LEU A 400 -9.52 -12.48 10.43
CA LEU A 400 -9.41 -12.51 8.97
C LEU A 400 -8.35 -13.50 8.45
N GLY A 401 -7.68 -14.26 9.34
CA GLY A 401 -6.63 -15.20 8.94
C GLY A 401 -5.23 -14.58 8.81
N GLU A 402 -5.10 -13.27 9.01
CA GLU A 402 -3.85 -12.52 8.91
C GLU A 402 -3.04 -12.62 10.21
N TYR A 403 -2.72 -13.85 10.62
CA TYR A 403 -2.16 -14.14 11.93
C TYR A 403 -0.79 -13.49 12.18
N ASP A 404 0.07 -13.47 11.16
CA ASP A 404 1.39 -12.84 11.26
C ASP A 404 1.29 -11.31 11.38
N LYS A 405 0.40 -10.70 10.61
CA LYS A 405 0.10 -9.25 10.70
C LYS A 405 -0.46 -8.91 12.09
N SER A 406 -1.38 -9.73 12.60
CA SER A 406 -1.97 -9.57 13.94
C SER A 406 -0.91 -9.62 15.04
N LYS A 407 -0.07 -10.67 15.04
CA LYS A 407 1.01 -10.85 16.01
C LYS A 407 1.94 -9.64 16.03
N LYS A 408 2.44 -9.23 14.85
CA LYS A 408 3.35 -8.09 14.70
C LYS A 408 2.73 -6.79 15.21
N TYR A 409 1.48 -6.52 14.83
CA TYR A 409 0.74 -5.35 15.30
C TYR A 409 0.65 -5.30 16.84
N PHE A 410 0.31 -6.44 17.47
CA PHE A 410 0.22 -6.51 18.93
C PHE A 410 1.59 -6.39 19.63
N GLU A 411 2.65 -6.95 19.05
CA GLU A 411 4.02 -6.79 19.56
C GLU A 411 4.45 -5.31 19.56
N GLN A 412 4.07 -4.55 18.53
CA GLN A 412 4.30 -3.10 18.49
C GLN A 412 3.43 -2.36 19.50
N LEU A 413 2.16 -2.71 19.62
CA LEU A 413 1.23 -2.10 20.58
C LEU A 413 1.72 -2.25 22.03
N LEU A 414 2.28 -3.41 22.38
CA LEU A 414 2.84 -3.70 23.70
C LEU A 414 4.03 -2.77 24.04
N ASN A 415 4.85 -2.43 23.04
CA ASN A 415 6.02 -1.57 23.22
C ASN A 415 5.65 -0.08 23.33
N ASP A 416 4.65 0.36 22.58
CA ASP A 416 4.39 1.78 22.35
C ASP A 416 3.25 2.36 23.19
N SER A 417 2.35 1.53 23.73
CA SER A 417 1.18 2.00 24.46
C SER A 417 1.06 1.32 25.84
N PRO A 418 1.79 1.82 26.87
CA PRO A 418 1.72 1.27 28.23
C PRO A 418 0.37 1.48 28.92
N LYS A 419 -0.57 2.19 28.27
CA LYS A 419 -1.95 2.39 28.73
C LYS A 419 -2.91 1.31 28.23
N GLU A 420 -2.50 0.53 27.23
CA GLU A 420 -3.32 -0.58 26.74
C GLU A 420 -3.37 -1.70 27.77
N ASP A 421 -4.43 -2.50 27.70
CA ASP A 421 -4.53 -3.68 28.52
C ASP A 421 -3.57 -4.75 28.01
N CYS A 422 -2.34 -4.73 28.55
CA CYS A 422 -1.28 -5.65 28.17
C CYS A 422 -1.70 -7.12 28.27
N ALA A 423 -2.60 -7.48 29.18
CA ALA A 423 -3.04 -8.86 29.30
C ALA A 423 -3.90 -9.29 28.11
N TRP A 424 -4.74 -8.39 27.59
CA TRP A 424 -5.50 -8.64 26.37
C TRP A 424 -4.61 -8.61 25.12
N VAL A 425 -3.58 -7.75 25.08
CA VAL A 425 -2.59 -7.75 24.00
C VAL A 425 -1.84 -9.10 23.96
N GLU A 426 -1.30 -9.56 25.09
CA GLU A 426 -0.62 -10.86 25.21
C GLU A 426 -1.56 -12.02 24.84
N PHE A 427 -2.80 -12.00 25.32
CA PHE A 427 -3.81 -13.00 24.96
C PHE A 427 -4.02 -13.09 23.45
N ASN A 428 -4.16 -11.95 22.76
CA ASN A 428 -4.44 -11.97 21.33
C ASN A 428 -3.21 -12.37 20.49
N ILE A 429 -1.98 -12.12 20.96
CA ILE A 429 -0.78 -12.73 20.35
C ILE A 429 -0.82 -14.24 20.49
N GLY A 430 -1.14 -14.76 21.69
CA GLY A 430 -1.32 -16.18 21.93
C GLY A 430 -2.39 -16.80 21.02
N ARG A 431 -3.49 -16.07 20.78
CA ARG A 431 -4.55 -16.46 19.85
C ARG A 431 -4.09 -16.55 18.40
N ALA A 432 -3.35 -15.56 17.91
CA ALA A 432 -2.78 -15.60 16.57
C ALA A 432 -1.86 -16.81 16.38
N LEU A 433 -0.95 -17.05 17.33
CA LEU A 433 -0.05 -18.21 17.32
C LEU A 433 -0.81 -19.54 17.41
N SER A 434 -1.87 -19.59 18.21
CA SER A 434 -2.75 -20.76 18.33
C SER A 434 -3.41 -21.08 16.99
N PHE A 435 -3.97 -20.09 16.28
CA PHE A 435 -4.53 -20.33 14.95
C PHE A 435 -3.48 -20.72 13.90
N LYS A 436 -2.23 -20.27 14.02
CA LYS A 436 -1.08 -20.76 13.24
C LYS A 436 -0.60 -22.16 13.62
N CYS A 437 -1.21 -22.80 14.62
CA CYS A 437 -0.76 -24.07 15.18
C CYS A 437 0.63 -24.01 15.87
N GLU A 438 1.11 -22.81 16.24
CA GLU A 438 2.34 -22.60 17.01
C GLU A 438 2.07 -22.72 18.52
N TRP A 439 1.59 -23.90 18.91
CA TRP A 439 0.99 -24.18 20.23
C TRP A 439 1.89 -23.84 21.43
N SER A 440 3.20 -24.12 21.34
CA SER A 440 4.13 -23.90 22.44
C SER A 440 4.32 -22.41 22.73
N GLN A 441 4.56 -21.61 21.69
CA GLN A 441 4.68 -20.16 21.83
C GLN A 441 3.33 -19.55 22.28
N ALA A 442 2.21 -19.98 21.68
CA ALA A 442 0.88 -19.53 22.07
C ALA A 442 0.62 -19.72 23.57
N ARG A 443 1.06 -20.85 24.13
CA ARG A 443 0.95 -21.13 25.57
C ARG A 443 1.76 -20.16 26.43
N GLU A 444 2.95 -19.76 26.01
CA GLU A 444 3.76 -18.79 26.75
C GLU A 444 3.05 -17.43 26.87
N TYR A 445 2.49 -16.94 25.76
CA TYR A 445 1.71 -15.70 25.74
C TYR A 445 0.44 -15.81 26.59
N TYR A 446 -0.28 -16.93 26.51
CA TYR A 446 -1.44 -17.15 27.39
C TYR A 446 -1.07 -17.20 28.87
N ASN A 447 0.04 -17.82 29.24
CA ASN A 447 0.49 -17.81 30.64
C ASN A 447 0.80 -16.37 31.10
N ARG A 448 1.48 -15.56 30.29
CA ARG A 448 1.74 -14.14 30.62
C ARG A 448 0.44 -13.34 30.76
N ALA A 449 -0.51 -13.53 29.84
CA ALA A 449 -1.83 -12.91 29.91
C ALA A 449 -2.56 -13.30 31.21
N TYR A 450 -2.55 -14.58 31.56
CA TYR A 450 -3.14 -15.08 32.79
C TYR A 450 -2.50 -14.45 34.03
N ASP A 451 -1.17 -14.41 34.09
CA ASP A 451 -0.43 -13.81 35.22
C ASP A 451 -0.73 -12.32 35.37
N LEU A 452 -0.89 -11.58 34.26
CA LEU A 452 -1.28 -10.17 34.29
C LEU A 452 -2.73 -9.99 34.78
N MET A 453 -3.68 -10.78 34.29
CA MET A 453 -5.09 -10.75 34.73
C MET A 453 -5.22 -11.12 36.21
N MET A 454 -4.45 -12.09 36.68
CA MET A 454 -4.47 -12.56 38.07
C MET A 454 -3.74 -11.65 39.05
N LYS A 455 -3.00 -10.64 38.58
CA LYS A 455 -2.48 -9.57 39.44
C LYS A 455 -3.57 -8.57 39.82
N ASP A 456 -4.59 -8.40 38.99
CA ASP A 456 -5.71 -7.44 39.17
C ASP A 456 -6.99 -8.16 39.65
N LYS A 457 -6.85 -8.91 40.75
CA LYS A 457 -7.62 -10.11 41.11
C LYS A 457 -9.15 -10.04 41.17
N LEU A 458 -9.80 -8.88 41.25
CA LEU A 458 -11.26 -8.80 41.45
C LEU A 458 -12.03 -8.44 40.18
N ALA A 459 -11.49 -7.62 39.30
CA ALA A 459 -12.18 -7.20 38.07
C ALA A 459 -12.06 -8.23 36.93
N ARG A 460 -11.00 -9.04 36.93
CA ARG A 460 -10.56 -9.80 35.75
C ARG A 460 -10.64 -11.32 35.86
N ILE A 461 -11.29 -11.85 36.90
CA ILE A 461 -11.48 -13.31 37.08
C ILE A 461 -12.23 -13.89 35.87
N LYS A 462 -13.25 -13.19 35.35
CA LYS A 462 -13.99 -13.61 34.16
C LYS A 462 -13.09 -13.72 32.92
N ASP A 463 -12.16 -12.78 32.74
CA ASP A 463 -11.22 -12.75 31.61
C ASP A 463 -10.24 -13.92 31.70
N SER A 464 -9.77 -14.24 32.91
CA SER A 464 -8.83 -15.36 33.13
C SER A 464 -9.41 -16.72 32.69
N ALA A 465 -10.73 -16.88 32.75
CA ALA A 465 -11.41 -18.09 32.28
C ALA A 465 -11.28 -18.27 30.77
N TRP A 466 -11.31 -17.17 29.99
CA TRP A 466 -11.07 -17.21 28.54
C TRP A 466 -9.65 -17.69 28.22
N VAL A 467 -8.67 -17.22 28.98
CA VAL A 467 -7.27 -17.63 28.82
C VAL A 467 -7.12 -19.13 29.13
N LEU A 468 -7.66 -19.58 30.26
CA LEU A 468 -7.59 -20.99 30.67
C LEU A 468 -8.29 -21.93 29.66
N ASN A 469 -9.42 -21.51 29.09
CA ASN A 469 -10.11 -22.28 28.05
C ASN A 469 -9.22 -22.47 26.80
N ASN A 470 -8.52 -21.42 26.36
CA ASN A 470 -7.62 -21.51 25.21
C ASN A 470 -6.35 -22.34 25.51
N ILE A 471 -5.80 -22.24 26.73
CA ILE A 471 -4.73 -23.15 27.19
C ILE A 471 -5.21 -24.60 27.16
N GLY A 472 -6.43 -24.87 27.64
CA GLY A 472 -7.03 -26.21 27.58
C GLY A 472 -7.17 -26.74 26.15
N ALA A 473 -7.59 -25.88 25.21
CA ALA A 473 -7.67 -26.21 23.79
C ALA A 473 -6.29 -26.56 23.20
N ILE A 474 -5.25 -25.78 23.52
CA ILE A 474 -3.86 -26.06 23.14
C ILE A 474 -3.42 -27.44 23.64
N LEU A 475 -3.61 -27.73 24.93
CA LEU A 475 -3.19 -29.00 25.53
C LEU A 475 -3.91 -30.20 24.90
N ARG A 476 -5.19 -30.04 24.54
CA ARG A 476 -5.94 -31.06 23.80
C ARG A 476 -5.35 -31.30 22.41
N ASN A 477 -5.03 -30.24 21.68
CA ASN A 477 -4.48 -30.33 20.32
C ASN A 477 -3.06 -30.94 20.32
N GLN A 478 -2.22 -30.57 21.29
CA GLN A 478 -0.89 -31.17 21.47
C GLN A 478 -0.97 -32.67 21.79
N LYS A 479 -1.98 -33.09 22.56
CA LYS A 479 -2.21 -34.51 22.87
C LYS A 479 -2.70 -35.31 21.65
N SER A 480 -3.45 -34.69 20.73
CA SER A 480 -3.89 -35.35 19.50
C SER A 480 -2.81 -35.49 18.44
N THR A 481 -1.87 -34.55 18.34
CA THR A 481 -0.72 -34.64 17.40
C THR A 481 0.38 -35.59 17.88
N MET A 482 0.35 -35.99 19.15
CA MET A 482 1.28 -36.96 19.76
C MET A 482 0.77 -38.41 19.74
N LYS A 483 -0.42 -38.68 19.19
CA LYS A 483 -0.89 -40.06 18.97
C LYS A 483 -0.47 -40.52 17.57
N PRO A 484 0.27 -41.63 17.44
CA PRO A 484 0.72 -42.17 16.16
C PRO A 484 -0.43 -42.63 15.26
#